data_AF-F4AVP2-F1
#
_entry.id   AF-F4AVP2-F1
#
_cell.length_a   1.000
_cell.length_b   1.000
_cell.length_c   1.000
_cell.angle_alpha   90.00
_cell.angle_beta   90.00
_cell.angle_gamma   90.00
#
_symmetry.space_group_name_H-M   'P 1'
#
loop_
_entity.id
_entity.type
_entity.pdbx_description
1 polymer ?
#
loop_
_entity_poly.entity_id
_entity_poly.type
_entity_poly.pdbx_seq_one_letter_code
_entity_poly.pdbx_strand_id
1 'polypeptide(L)' 'MSLALVQEVAPMIPNLVGAGLVVIGGGIGLGKIGGAAMEGIARQPEAAGKIQTAMIIVAALLEGLAFGALILGA' A
#
# COMPACT_ATOMS: atom_id res chain seq x y z
N MET A 1 -9.85 5.61 37.34
CA MET A 1 -9.33 4.41 36.67
C MET A 1 -10.24 3.85 35.57
N SER A 2 -11.57 4.08 35.58
CA SER A 2 -12.45 3.55 34.51
C SER A 2 -12.52 4.39 33.23
N LEU A 3 -12.29 5.71 33.29
CA LEU A 3 -12.41 6.59 32.13
C LEU A 3 -11.19 6.52 31.20
N ALA A 4 -9.99 6.36 31.77
CA ALA A 4 -8.74 6.24 31.01
C ALA A 4 -8.72 4.98 30.13
N LEU A 5 -9.17 3.84 30.67
CA LEU A 5 -9.25 2.59 29.91
C LEU A 5 -10.17 2.73 28.68
N VAL A 6 -11.33 3.38 28.84
CA VAL A 6 -12.28 3.61 27.75
C VAL A 6 -11.66 4.49 26.66
N GLN A 7 -10.86 5.51 27.03
CA GLN A 7 -10.17 6.34 26.04
C GLN A 7 -9.02 5.62 25.32
N GLU A 8 -8.41 4.60 25.93
CA GLU A 8 -7.38 3.77 25.28
C GLU A 8 -7.97 2.76 24.29
N VAL A 9 -9.11 2.14 24.61
CA VAL A 9 -9.72 1.13 23.72
C VAL A 9 -10.69 1.70 22.68
N ALA A 10 -11.30 2.87 22.92
CA ALA A 10 -12.24 3.49 21.97
C ALA A 10 -11.68 3.70 20.55
N PRO A 11 -10.42 4.14 20.33
CA PRO A 11 -9.88 4.32 18.98
C PRO A 11 -9.48 3.01 18.30
N MET A 12 -9.45 1.87 18.99
CA MET A 12 -8.91 0.62 18.45
C MET A 12 -9.68 0.11 17.22
N ILE A 13 -11.02 0.23 17.21
CA ILE A 13 -11.84 -0.27 16.09
C ILE A 13 -11.69 0.59 14.82
N PRO A 14 -11.87 1.93 14.86
CA PRO A 14 -11.64 2.79 13.69
C PRO A 14 -10.25 2.64 13.09
N ASN A 15 -9.24 2.52 13.95
CA ASN A 15 -7.84 2.34 13.57
C ASN A 15 -7.61 1.03 12.79
N LEU A 16 -8.08 -0.09 13.34
CA LEU A 16 -7.98 -1.39 12.66
C LEU A 16 -8.73 -1.41 11.32
N VAL A 17 -9.88 -0.75 11.24
CA VAL A 17 -10.63 -0.61 9.98
C VAL A 17 -9.85 0.25 8.98
N GLY A 18 -9.30 1.38 9.42
CA GLY A 18 -8.45 2.24 8.59
C GLY A 18 -7.24 1.49 8.05
N ALA A 19 -6.54 0.75 8.90
CA ALA A 19 -5.39 -0.06 8.52
C ALA A 19 -5.75 -1.14 7.50
N GLY A 20 -6.88 -1.84 7.71
CA GLY A 20 -7.38 -2.83 6.76
C GLY A 20 -7.69 -2.23 5.38
N LEU A 21 -8.32 -1.05 5.34
CA LEU A 21 -8.62 -0.34 4.09
C LEU A 21 -7.35 0.10 3.36
N VAL A 22 -6.33 0.58 4.09
CA VAL A 22 -5.03 0.94 3.51
C VAL A 22 -4.36 -0.28 2.87
N VAL A 23 -4.35 -1.43 3.55
CA VAL A 23 -3.76 -2.67 3.00
C VAL A 23 -4.51 -3.15 1.76
N ILE A 24 -5.84 -3.08 1.75
CA ILE A 24 -6.65 -3.44 0.58
C ILE A 24 -6.32 -2.51 -0.60
N GLY A 25 -6.29 -1.19 -0.37
CA GLY A 25 -5.97 -0.21 -1.39
C GLY A 25 -4.55 -0.39 -1.96
N GLY A 26 -3.57 -0.56 -1.07
CA GLY A 26 -2.18 -0.82 -1.42
C GLY A 26 -2.01 -2.09 -2.24
N GLY A 27 -2.62 -3.21 -1.79
CA GLY A 27 -2.56 -4.49 -2.50
C GLY A 27 -3.18 -4.43 -3.90
N ILE A 28 -4.33 -3.77 -4.06
CA ILE A 28 -4.95 -3.59 -5.38
C ILE A 28 -4.07 -2.73 -6.30
N GLY A 29 -3.52 -1.62 -5.78
CA GLY A 29 -2.67 -0.74 -6.56
C GLY A 29 -1.36 -1.41 -7.00
N LEU A 30 -0.69 -2.10 -6.08
CA LEU A 30 0.54 -2.84 -6.35
C LEU A 30 0.31 -3.97 -7.36
N GLY A 31 -0.80 -4.71 -7.23
CA GLY A 31 -1.19 -5.77 -8.17
C GLY A 31 -1.38 -5.24 -9.59
N LYS A 32 -2.00 -4.06 -9.75
CA LYS A 32 -2.14 -3.41 -11.06
C LYS A 32 -0.80 -2.96 -11.65
N ILE A 33 0.07 -2.37 -10.83
CA ILE A 33 1.41 -1.94 -11.25
C ILE A 33 2.23 -3.14 -11.74
N GLY A 34 2.28 -4.21 -10.94
CA GLY A 34 2.98 -5.44 -11.29
C GLY A 34 2.41 -6.10 -12.54
N GLY A 35 1.08 -6.23 -12.64
CA GLY A 35 0.41 -6.79 -13.81
C GLY A 35 0.72 -6.04 -15.10
N ALA A 36 0.62 -4.70 -15.07
CA ALA A 36 0.93 -3.86 -16.23
C ALA A 36 2.42 -3.94 -16.64
N ALA A 37 3.32 -4.02 -15.65
CA ALA A 37 4.74 -4.21 -15.91
C ALA A 37 5.03 -5.57 -16.57
N MET A 38 4.43 -6.66 -16.07
CA MET A 38 4.60 -7.99 -16.66
C MET A 38 4.06 -8.04 -18.10
N GLU A 39 2.91 -7.43 -18.36
CA GLU A 39 2.35 -7.35 -19.71
C GLU A 39 3.24 -6.51 -20.65
N GLY A 40 3.79 -5.40 -20.16
CA GLY A 40 4.77 -4.59 -20.89
C GLY A 40 6.04 -5.36 -21.23
N ILE A 41 6.58 -6.12 -20.27
CA ILE A 41 7.77 -6.96 -20.45
C ILE A 41 7.49 -8.08 -21.47
N ALA A 42 6.32 -8.71 -21.39
CA ALA A 42 5.93 -9.76 -22.34
C ALA A 42 5.84 -9.23 -23.78
N ARG A 43 5.40 -7.98 -23.98
CA ARG A 43 5.33 -7.33 -25.29
C ARG A 43 6.69 -6.84 -25.80
N GLN A 44 7.57 -6.39 -24.91
CA GLN A 44 8.90 -5.87 -25.26
C GLN A 44 9.96 -6.38 -24.28
N PRO A 45 10.46 -7.61 -24.48
CA PRO A 45 11.45 -8.23 -23.58
C PRO A 45 12.75 -7.44 -23.48
N GLU A 46 13.17 -6.75 -24.54
CA GLU A 46 14.40 -5.95 -24.58
C GLU A 46 14.32 -4.72 -23.64
N ALA A 47 13.10 -4.27 -23.33
CA ALA A 47 12.86 -3.15 -22.42
C ALA A 47 12.70 -3.59 -20.96
N ALA A 48 12.86 -4.89 -20.64
CA ALA A 48 12.48 -5.43 -19.34
C ALA A 48 13.13 -4.72 -18.15
N GLY A 49 14.43 -4.43 -18.23
CA GLY A 49 15.13 -3.69 -17.17
C GLY A 49 14.54 -2.30 -16.93
N LYS A 50 14.23 -1.56 -18.01
CA LYS A 50 13.63 -0.21 -17.90
C LYS A 50 12.23 -0.27 -17.29
N ILE A 51 11.40 -1.22 -17.73
CA ILE A 51 10.04 -1.42 -17.21
C ILE A 51 10.10 -1.80 -15.73
N GLN A 52 11.00 -2.71 -15.34
CA GLN A 52 11.19 -3.11 -13.95
C GLN A 52 11.63 -1.93 -13.08
N THR A 53 12.58 -1.11 -13.53
CA THR A 53 13.00 0.10 -12.79
C THR A 53 11.83 1.05 -12.58
N ALA A 54 11.05 1.35 -13.64
CA ALA A 54 9.88 2.21 -13.53
C ALA A 54 8.83 1.62 -12.57
N MET A 55 8.57 0.31 -12.68
CA MET A 55 7.65 -0.42 -11.80
C MET A 55 8.05 -0.30 -10.32
N ILE A 56 9.33 -0.51 -9.99
CA ILE A 56 9.84 -0.43 -8.61
C ILE A 56 9.70 1.00 -8.06
N ILE A 57 9.99 2.03 -8.87
CA ILE A 57 9.83 3.44 -8.44
C ILE A 57 8.36 3.72 -8.10
N VAL A 58 7.44 3.35 -8.98
CA VAL A 58 6.01 3.59 -8.76
C VAL A 58 5.49 2.76 -7.59
N ALA A 59 5.92 1.50 -7.47
CA ALA A 59 5.61 0.64 -6.33
C ALA A 59 6.11 1.25 -5.02
N ALA A 60 7.34 1.77 -4.98
CA ALA A 60 7.91 2.39 -3.78
C ALA A 60 7.17 3.67 -3.37
N LEU A 61 6.70 4.48 -4.33
CA LEU A 61 5.87 5.65 -4.05
C LEU A 61 4.50 5.25 -3.48
N LEU A 62 3.88 4.19 -4.02
CA LEU A 62 2.63 3.66 -3.49
C LEU A 62 2.81 3.10 -2.08
N GLU A 63 3.85 2.30 -1.86
CA GLU A 63 4.18 1.74 -0.55
C GLU A 63 4.49 2.84 0.47
N GLY A 64 5.22 3.89 0.07
CA GLY A 64 5.48 5.04 0.94
C GLY A 64 4.20 5.75 1.41
N LEU A 65 3.19 5.85 0.55
CA LEU A 65 1.88 6.40 0.91
C LEU A 65 1.08 5.44 1.82
N ALA A 66 1.08 4.14 1.51
CA ALA A 66 0.37 3.13 2.30
C ALA A 66 0.98 2.99 3.70
N PHE A 67 2.30 2.88 3.81
CA PHE A 67 3.01 2.88 5.09
C PHE A 67 2.85 4.21 5.83
N GLY A 68 2.90 5.34 5.12
CA GLY A 68 2.62 6.65 5.72
C GLY A 68 1.23 6.72 6.36
N ALA A 69 0.21 6.20 5.67
CA ALA A 69 -1.14 6.14 6.20
C ALA A 69 -1.26 5.20 7.41
N LEU A 70 -0.60 4.04 7.39
CA LEU A 70 -0.59 3.09 8.51
C LEU A 70 0.06 3.66 9.77
N ILE A 71 1.09 4.50 9.62
CA ILE A 71 1.84 5.04 10.75
C ILE A 71 1.21 6.33 11.29
N LEU A 72 0.62 7.15 10.42
CA LEU A 72 0.20 8.52 10.77
C LEU A 72 -1.31 8.65 11.03
N GLY A 73 -2.15 7.74 10.57
CA GLY A 73 -3.60 7.98 10.55
C GLY A 73 -4.51 6.74 10.53
N ALA A 74 -3.94 5.56 10.71
CA ALA A 74 -4.67 4.33 11.01
C ALA A 74 -4.27 3.79 12.38
#